data_AF-X1URE9-F1
#
_entry.id   AF-X1URE9-F1
#
_cell.length_a   1.000
_cell.length_b   1.000
_cell.length_c   1.000
_cell.angle_alpha   90.00
_cell.angle_beta   90.00
_cell.angle_gamma   90.00
#
_symmetry.space_group_name_H-M   'P 1'
#
loop_
_entity.id
_entity.type
_entity.pdbx_description
1 polymer ?
#
loop_
_entity_poly.entity_id
_entity_poly.type
_entity_poly.pdbx_seq_one_letter_code
_entity_poly.pdbx_strand_id
1 'polypeptide(L)' 'MFSGTGCISFEFASRGCPEIHLVENNFNQISFIKKTIIELHFEQIKPIYTNVLPYIQSCRFDYDIVFADPPY' A
#
# COMPACT_ATOMS: atom_id res chain seq x y z
N MET A 1 0.20 1.07 5.88
CA MET A 1 1.47 0.53 6.42
C MET A 1 1.24 -0.89 6.88
N PHE A 2 2.21 -1.80 6.71
CA PHE A 2 2.06 -3.25 6.99
C PHE A 2 0.89 -3.82 6.19
N SER A 3 1.00 -3.74 4.87
CA SER A 3 -0.19 -3.79 4.01
C SER A 3 -0.74 -5.20 3.81
N GLY A 4 0.02 -6.24 4.15
CA GLY A 4 -0.38 -7.63 3.98
C GLY A 4 -0.77 -7.88 2.52
N THR A 5 -1.96 -8.44 2.30
CA THR A 5 -2.51 -8.69 0.96
C THR A 5 -3.00 -7.44 0.23
N GLY A 6 -2.98 -6.27 0.86
CA GLY A 6 -3.40 -4.99 0.25
C GLY A 6 -4.90 -4.69 0.32
N CYS A 7 -5.69 -5.48 1.04
CA CYS A 7 -7.16 -5.35 1.09
C CYS A 7 -7.63 -3.92 1.38
N ILE A 8 -7.05 -3.24 2.38
CA ILE A 8 -7.46 -1.88 2.72
C ILE A 8 -7.12 -0.86 1.63
N SER A 9 -6.03 -1.09 0.88
CA SER A 9 -5.67 -0.23 -0.25
C SER A 9 -6.66 -0.39 -1.40
N PHE A 10 -7.11 -1.61 -1.68
CA PHE A 10 -8.17 -1.85 -2.66
C PHE A 10 -9.50 -1.21 -2.23
N GLU A 11 -9.80 -1.22 -0.93
CA GLU A 11 -11.01 -0.62 -0.36
C GLU A 11 -11.03 0.92 -0.46
N PHE A 12 -9.87 1.56 -0.29
CA PHE A 12 -9.73 2.99 -0.57
C PHE A 12 -9.81 3.30 -2.06
N ALA A 13 -9.18 2.47 -2.91
CA ALA A 13 -9.20 2.67 -4.36
C ALA A 13 -10.62 2.53 -4.92
N SER A 14 -11.41 1.57 -4.44
CA SER A 14 -12.82 1.38 -4.85
C SER A 14 -13.72 2.57 -4.49
N ARG A 15 -13.32 3.38 -3.51
CA ARG A 15 -14.00 4.62 -3.08
C ARG A 15 -13.50 5.88 -3.77
N GLY A 16 -12.62 5.74 -4.76
CA GLY A 16 -12.09 6.88 -5.52
C GLY A 16 -11.03 7.69 -4.78
N CYS A 17 -10.32 7.09 -3.82
CA CYS A 17 -9.13 7.71 -3.27
C CYS A 17 -8.11 7.97 -4.41
N PRO A 18 -7.61 9.21 -4.59
CA PRO A 18 -6.85 9.59 -5.78
C PRO A 18 -5.40 9.09 -5.77
N GLU A 19 -4.83 8.84 -4.60
CA GLU A 19 -3.45 8.40 -4.44
C GLU A 19 -3.30 7.57 -3.18
N ILE A 20 -2.76 6.36 -3.33
CA ILE A 20 -2.60 5.39 -2.23
C ILE A 20 -1.18 4.85 -2.25
N HIS A 21 -0.44 5.11 -1.18
CA HIS A 21 0.85 4.46 -0.94
C HIS A 21 0.68 3.30 0.02
N LEU A 22 0.96 2.08 -0.44
CA LEU A 22 1.00 0.90 0.45
C LEU A 22 2.42 0.40 0.60
N VAL A 23 2.79 0.07 1.84
CA VAL A 23 4.14 -0.34 2.21
C VAL A 23 4.08 -1.77 2.73
N GLU A 24 4.86 -2.65 2.12
CA GLU A 24 4.89 -4.07 2.43
C GLU A 24 6.31 -4.62 2.23
N ASN A 25 6.79 -5.44 3.17
CA ASN A 25 8.16 -5.98 3.15
C ASN A 25 8.21 -7.46 2.73
N ASN A 26 7.07 -8.12 2.59
CA ASN A 26 6.96 -9.49 2.10
C ASN A 26 6.85 -9.49 0.57
N PHE A 27 7.82 -10.14 -0.08
CA PHE A 27 7.89 -10.21 -1.54
C PHE A 27 6.66 -10.89 -2.17
N ASN A 28 6.15 -11.97 -1.58
CA ASN A 28 5.00 -12.70 -2.11
C ASN A 28 3.74 -11.82 -2.09
N GLN A 29 3.55 -11.08 -1.00
CA GLN A 29 2.43 -10.16 -0.85
C GLN A 29 2.53 -8.99 -1.82
N ILE A 30 3.71 -8.38 -1.96
CA ILE A 30 3.91 -7.30 -2.92
C ILE A 30 3.68 -7.76 -4.36
N SER A 31 4.10 -8.98 -4.69
CA SER A 31 3.89 -9.56 -6.02
C SER A 31 2.41 -9.80 -6.30
N PHE A 32 1.68 -10.35 -5.33
CA PHE A 32 0.23 -10.50 -5.38
C PHE A 32 -0.47 -9.16 -5.60
N ILE A 33 -0.15 -8.15 -4.79
CA ILE A 33 -0.71 -6.80 -4.89
C ILE A 33 -0.49 -6.23 -6.29
N LYS A 34 0.75 -6.27 -6.80
CA LYS A 34 1.09 -5.75 -8.13
C LYS A 34 0.28 -6.41 -9.24
N LYS A 35 0.08 -7.73 -9.15
CA LYS A 35 -0.77 -8.45 -10.10
C LYS A 35 -2.23 -7.98 -9.99
N THR A 36 -2.77 -7.91 -8.77
CA THR A 36 -4.16 -7.53 -8.53
C THR A 36 -4.47 -6.10 -8.96
N ILE A 37 -3.59 -5.13 -8.74
CA ILE A 37 -3.84 -3.75 -9.20
C ILE A 37 -3.89 -3.65 -10.73
N ILE A 38 -3.11 -4.48 -11.44
CA ILE A 38 -3.15 -4.54 -12.90
C ILE A 38 -4.47 -5.17 -13.37
N GLU A 39 -4.88 -6.29 -12.76
CA GLU A 39 -6.12 -7.00 -13.10
C GLU A 39 -7.38 -6.17 -12.82
N LEU A 40 -7.36 -5.35 -11.78
CA LEU A 40 -8.48 -4.49 -11.37
C LEU A 40 -8.39 -3.06 -11.94
N HIS A 41 -7.37 -2.77 -12.75
CA HIS A 41 -7.13 -1.44 -13.34
C HIS A 41 -7.04 -0.30 -12.31
N PHE A 42 -6.41 -0.57 -11.16
CA PHE A 42 -6.10 0.47 -10.18
C PHE A 42 -4.78 1.16 -10.52
N GLU A 43 -4.87 2.41 -10.97
CA GLU A 43 -3.71 3.25 -11.31
C GLU A 43 -3.24 4.11 -10.14
N GLN A 44 -4.13 4.39 -9.18
CA GLN A 44 -3.86 5.25 -8.02
C GLN A 44 -3.02 4.56 -6.93
N ILE A 45 -2.93 3.23 -6.94
CA ILE A 45 -2.22 2.46 -5.92
C ILE A 45 -0.74 2.36 -6.31
N LYS A 46 0.16 2.82 -5.43
CA LYS A 46 1.61 2.71 -5.58
C LYS A 46 2.18 1.75 -4.53
N PRO A 47 2.49 0.50 -4.90
CA PRO A 47 3.10 -0.47 -3.99
C PRO A 47 4.58 -0.17 -3.75
N ILE A 48 4.98 -0.11 -2.49
CA ILE A 48 6.34 0.20 -2.04
C ILE A 48 6.89 -1.02 -1.30
N TYR A 49 7.91 -1.66 -1.89
CA TYR A 49 8.57 -2.82 -1.31
C TYR A 49 9.69 -2.39 -0.36
N THR A 50 9.36 -2.24 0.92
CA THR A 50 10.32 -1.85 1.97
C THR A 50 9.73 -2.13 3.35
N ASN A 51 10.58 -2.06 4.37
CA ASN A 51 10.11 -2.05 5.76
C ASN A 51 9.49 -0.67 6.10
N VAL A 52 8.47 -0.66 6.95
CA VAL A 52 7.75 0.55 7.36
C VAL A 52 8.64 1.56 8.07
N LEU A 53 9.56 1.11 8.93
CA LEU A 53 10.45 2.03 9.66
C LEU A 53 11.35 2.87 8.73
N PRO A 54 12.14 2.29 7.80
CA PRO A 54 12.92 3.09 6.86
C PRO A 54 12.05 3.90 5.91
N TYR A 55 10.83 3.45 5.60
CA TYR A 55 9.88 4.25 4.83
C TYR A 55 9.50 5.54 5.57
N ILE A 56 9.08 5.46 6.83
CA ILE A 56 8.71 6.63 7.63
C ILE A 56 9.86 7.64 7.70
N GLN A 57 11.09 7.16 7.90
CA GLN A 57 12.28 8.03 7.99
C GLN A 57 12.61 8.76 6.68
N SER A 58 12.28 8.17 5.54
CA SER A 58 12.59 8.72 4.21
C SER A 58 11.38 9.34 3.51
N CYS A 59 10.18 9.20 4.09
CA CYS A 59 8.94 9.69 3.51
C CYS A 59 8.95 11.22 3.43
N ARG A 60 8.59 11.76 2.27
CA ARG A 60 8.45 13.21 2.03
C ARG A 60 7.05 13.58 1.53
N PHE A 61 6.10 12.67 1.73
CA PHE A 61 4.71 12.85 1.33
C PHE A 61 3.88 13.13 2.56
N ASP A 62 2.95 14.07 2.44
CA ASP A 62 1.89 14.30 3.40
C ASP A 62 0.68 13.43 3.03
N TYR A 63 -0.03 12.92 4.04
CA TYR A 63 -1.23 12.10 3.85
C TYR A 63 -2.36 12.64 4.71
N ASP A 64 -3.56 12.65 4.17
CA ASP A 64 -4.77 12.95 4.93
C ASP A 64 -5.13 11.80 5.89
N ILE A 65 -4.83 10.56 5.49
CA ILE A 65 -5.15 9.35 6.24
C ILE A 65 -3.93 8.43 6.24
N VAL A 66 -3.54 7.99 7.43
CA VAL A 66 -2.52 6.94 7.61
C VAL A 66 -3.16 5.73 8.28
N PHE A 67 -3.26 4.63 7.54
CA PHE A 67 -3.70 3.34 8.07
C PHE A 67 -2.48 2.46 8.37
N ALA A 68 -2.44 1.86 9.57
CA ALA A 68 -1.35 0.98 10.01
C ALA A 68 -1.91 -0.22 10.76
N ASP A 69 -1.55 -1.42 10.30
CA ASP A 69 -1.97 -2.69 10.88
C ASP A 69 -0.73 -3.61 11.08
N PRO A 70 0.15 -3.29 12.06
CA PRO A 70 1.34 -4.09 12.30
C PRO A 70 0.95 -5.50 12.76
N PRO A 71 1.78 -6.51 12.45
CA PRO A 71 1.62 -7.83 13.09
C PRO A 71 1.76 -7.70 14.61
N TYR A 72 1.07 -8.58 15.34
CA TYR A 72 1.20 -8.72 16.80
C TYR A 72 2.66 -8.95 17.23
#